data_AF-A0AAU9VG29-F1
#
_entry.id   AF-A0AAU9VG29-F1
#
_cell.length_a   1.000
_cell.length_b   1.000
_cell.length_c   1.000
_cell.angle_alpha   90.00
_cell.angle_beta   90.00
_cell.angle_gamma   90.00
#
_symmetry.space_group_name_H-M   'P 1'
#
loop_
_entity.id
_entity.type
_entity.pdbx_description
1 polymer ?
#
loop_
_entity_poly.entity_id
_entity_poly.type
_entity_poly.pdbx_seq_one_letter_code
_entity_poly.pdbx_strand_id
1 'polypeptide(L)'
;MGKQTIRSYEDKLMIVQEILSGKSCRSVSEKYNVRTGTIANWKRKLMEGTLHLDRRGKKPGEVEDIEIIKKTYTLLMKIRKMQHE
;
A
#
# COMPACT_ATOMS: atom_id res chain seq x y z
N MET A 1 13.19 12.47 -10.61
CA MET A 1 12.24 11.46 -10.09
C MET A 1 10.92 12.18 -9.80
N GLY A 2 9.86 11.94 -10.59
CA GLY A 2 8.58 12.65 -10.45
C GLY A 2 7.84 12.27 -9.17
N LYS A 3 7.03 13.19 -8.64
CA LYS A 3 6.21 13.01 -7.44
C LYS A 3 5.29 11.80 -7.63
N GLN A 4 5.31 10.85 -6.69
CA GLN A 4 4.40 9.70 -6.71
C GLN A 4 2.97 10.19 -6.46
N THR A 5 2.09 9.99 -7.44
CA THR A 5 0.64 10.20 -7.24
C THR A 5 0.09 9.09 -6.35
N ILE A 6 -0.35 9.46 -5.16
CA ILE A 6 -1.07 8.57 -4.25
C ILE A 6 -2.46 8.33 -4.86
N ARG A 7 -2.88 7.06 -4.96
CA ARG A 7 -4.21 6.68 -5.43
C ARG A 7 -4.90 5.79 -4.42
N SER A 8 -6.22 5.93 -4.34
CA SER A 8 -7.06 5.10 -3.47
C SER A 8 -7.08 3.65 -3.97
N TYR A 9 -7.62 2.73 -3.16
CA TYR A 9 -7.84 1.35 -3.61
C TYR A 9 -8.87 1.31 -4.76
N GLU A 10 -9.96 2.06 -4.62
CA GLU A 10 -11.04 2.15 -5.60
C GLU A 10 -10.54 2.67 -6.96
N ASP A 11 -9.68 3.69 -6.95
CA ASP A 11 -9.06 4.22 -8.16
C ASP A 11 -8.24 3.15 -8.88
N LYS A 12 -7.43 2.39 -8.13
CA LYS A 12 -6.60 1.31 -8.68
C LYS A 12 -7.48 0.20 -9.26
N LEU A 13 -8.55 -0.15 -8.56
CA LEU A 13 -9.49 -1.18 -8.99
C LEU A 13 -10.16 -0.78 -10.31
N MET A 14 -10.69 0.44 -10.40
CA MET A 14 -11.30 0.98 -11.62
C MET A 14 -10.32 0.96 -12.81
N ILE A 15 -9.08 1.41 -12.61
CA ILE A 15 -8.04 1.41 -13.65
C ILE A 15 -7.74 -0.01 -14.15
N VAL A 16 -7.63 -0.99 -13.24
CA VAL A 16 -7.35 -2.37 -13.62
C VAL A 16 -8.57 -3.02 -14.31
N GLN A 17 -9.79 -2.71 -13.86
CA GLN A 17 -11.03 -3.19 -14.48
C GLN A 17 -11.16 -2.73 -15.94
N GLU A 18 -10.74 -1.50 -16.27
CA GLU A 18 -10.72 -1.02 -17.66
C GLU A 18 -9.84 -1.89 -18.57
N ILE A 19 -8.75 -2.45 -18.05
CA ILE A 19 -7.87 -3.33 -18.82
C ILE A 19 -8.43 -4.73 -18.90
N LEU A 20 -9.07 -5.21 -17.82
CA LEU A 20 -9.75 -6.49 -17.82
C LEU A 20 -10.95 -6.51 -18.77
N SER A 21 -11.58 -5.36 -19.02
CA SER A 21 -12.64 -5.21 -20.03
C SER A 21 -12.11 -5.06 -21.46
N GLY A 22 -10.80 -5.20 -21.67
CA GLY A 22 -10.17 -5.25 -22.99
C GLY A 22 -9.57 -3.94 -23.49
N LYS A 23 -9.54 -2.87 -22.68
CA LYS A 23 -8.84 -1.64 -23.07
C LYS A 23 -7.33 -1.84 -23.06
N SER A 24 -6.65 -1.15 -23.98
CA SER A 24 -5.20 -1.21 -24.07
C SER A 24 -4.52 -0.59 -22.83
N CYS A 25 -3.42 -1.18 -22.37
CA CYS A 25 -2.64 -0.62 -21.26
C CYS A 25 -2.10 0.79 -21.59
N ARG A 26 -1.84 1.08 -22.87
CA ARG A 26 -1.37 2.39 -23.34
C ARG A 26 -2.45 3.46 -23.20
N SER A 27 -3.67 3.20 -23.70
CA SER A 27 -4.78 4.16 -23.60
C SER A 27 -5.14 4.45 -22.14
N VAL A 28 -5.14 3.44 -21.28
CA VAL A 28 -5.39 3.60 -19.84
C VAL A 28 -4.23 4.35 -19.16
N SER A 29 -2.99 4.06 -19.54
CA SER A 29 -1.80 4.76 -19.06
C SER A 29 -1.84 6.26 -19.36
N GLU A 30 -2.20 6.62 -20.59
CA GLU A 30 -2.33 8.02 -21.03
C GLU A 30 -3.53 8.70 -20.33
N LYS A 31 -4.70 8.05 -20.30
CA LYS A 31 -5.93 8.57 -19.68
C LYS A 31 -5.76 8.90 -18.20
N TYR A 32 -5.14 8.01 -17.44
CA TYR A 32 -4.98 8.18 -15.99
C TYR A 32 -3.62 8.74 -15.59
N ASN A 33 -2.73 9.03 -16.53
CA ASN A 33 -1.34 9.39 -16.28
C ASN A 33 -0.67 8.41 -15.30
N VAL A 34 -0.70 7.12 -15.65
CA VAL A 34 -0.12 6.02 -14.85
C VAL A 34 0.80 5.21 -15.72
N ARG A 35 2.05 5.04 -15.28
CA ARG A 35 2.99 4.18 -15.98
C ARG A 35 2.43 2.77 -16.14
N THR A 36 2.57 2.22 -17.34
CA THR A 36 2.16 0.84 -17.69
C THR A 36 2.69 -0.22 -16.72
N GLY A 37 3.94 -0.08 -16.25
CA GLY A 37 4.51 -0.98 -15.24
C GLY A 37 3.80 -0.93 -13.88
N THR A 38 3.30 0.23 -13.47
CA THR A 38 2.50 0.39 -12.24
C THR A 38 1.17 -0.32 -12.39
N ILE A 39 0.51 -0.14 -13.55
CA ILE A 39 -0.75 -0.78 -13.90
C ILE A 39 -0.60 -2.32 -13.90
N ALA A 40 0.45 -2.85 -14.54
CA ALA A 40 0.72 -4.29 -14.58
C ALA A 40 0.89 -4.88 -13.16
N ASN A 41 1.58 -4.14 -12.28
CA ASN A 41 1.73 -4.53 -10.88
C ASN A 41 0.39 -4.53 -10.14
N TRP A 42 -0.47 -3.53 -10.36
CA TRP A 42 -1.82 -3.53 -9.77
C TRP A 42 -2.68 -4.69 -10.29
N LYS A 43 -2.62 -5.01 -11.57
CA LYS A 43 -3.30 -6.18 -12.14
C LYS A 43 -2.87 -7.48 -11.46
N ARG A 44 -1.56 -7.70 -11.31
CA ARG A 44 -1.02 -8.87 -10.59
C ARG A 44 -1.53 -8.92 -9.15
N LYS A 45 -1.42 -7.82 -8.41
CA LYS A 45 -1.92 -7.73 -7.01
C LYS A 45 -3.43 -7.95 -6.89
N LEU A 46 -4.20 -7.56 -7.91
CA LEU A 46 -5.64 -7.82 -7.93
C LEU A 46 -5.92 -9.32 -8.07
N MET A 47 -5.21 -10.01 -8.98
CA MET A 47 -5.32 -11.46 -9.16
C MET A 47 -4.89 -12.25 -7.91
N GLU A 48 -3.89 -11.76 -7.19
CA GLU A 48 -3.44 -12.32 -5.91
C GLU A 48 -4.37 -11.96 -4.72
N GLY A 49 -5.39 -11.12 -4.93
CA GLY A 49 -6.25 -10.61 -3.86
C GLY A 49 -5.60 -9.60 -2.91
N THR A 50 -4.37 -9.15 -3.18
CA THR A 50 -3.55 -8.30 -2.29
C THR A 50 -3.58 -6.81 -2.65
N LEU A 51 -4.35 -6.39 -3.66
CA LEU A 51 -4.37 -4.98 -4.11
C LEU A 51 -4.76 -3.98 -3.00
N HIS A 52 -5.67 -4.37 -2.10
CA HIS A 52 -6.10 -3.55 -0.95
C HIS A 52 -4.97 -3.28 0.06
N LEU A 53 -3.93 -4.13 0.08
CA LEU A 53 -2.73 -3.96 0.90
C LEU A 53 -1.70 -3.01 0.27
N ASP A 54 -1.92 -2.55 -0.97
CA ASP A 54 -0.99 -1.67 -1.66
C ASP A 54 -0.99 -0.24 -1.08
N ARG A 55 -0.23 -0.06 0.01
CA ARG A 55 -0.05 1.23 0.72
C ARG A 55 1.10 2.09 0.18
N ARG A 56 1.67 1.75 -1.00
CA ARG A 56 2.78 2.54 -1.58
C ARG A 56 2.42 4.02 -1.71
N GLY A 57 3.32 4.87 -1.22
CA GLY A 57 3.16 6.33 -1.23
C GLY A 57 2.23 6.88 -0.14
N LYS A 58 1.43 6.05 0.55
CA LYS A 58 0.72 6.50 1.76
C LYS A 58 1.71 6.57 2.91
N LYS A 59 1.67 7.67 3.67
CA LYS A 59 2.28 7.70 5.00
C LYS A 59 1.64 6.58 5.84
N PRO A 60 2.39 5.93 6.76
CA PRO A 60 1.75 5.13 7.80
C PRO A 60 0.65 5.98 8.43
N GLY A 61 -0.54 5.40 8.64
CA GLY A 61 -1.59 6.10 9.38
C GLY A 61 -1.04 6.55 10.74
N GLU A 62 -1.59 7.64 11.28
CA GLU A 62 -1.43 7.93 12.70
C GLU A 62 -1.99 6.71 13.43
N VAL A 63 -1.12 5.96 14.09
CA VAL A 63 -1.56 4.94 15.01
C VAL A 63 -1.69 5.71 16.32
N GLU A 64 -2.93 6.01 16.73
CA GLU A 64 -3.26 6.80 17.93
C GLU A 64 -2.36 6.43 19.13
N ASP A 65 -2.08 5.14 19.28
CA ASP A 65 -1.42 4.58 20.44
C ASP A 65 0.06 4.21 20.21
N ILE A 66 0.75 4.80 19.22
CA ILE A 66 2.20 4.55 18.99
C ILE A 66 3.00 4.73 20.28
N GLU A 67 2.65 5.75 21.06
CA GLU A 67 3.35 6.05 22.29
C GLU A 67 3.07 5.00 23.38
N ILE A 68 1.85 4.46 23.44
CA ILE A 68 1.49 3.33 24.30
C ILE A 68 2.28 2.09 23.91
N ILE A 69 2.34 1.76 22.60
CA ILE A 69 3.10 0.61 22.09
C ILE A 69 4.59 0.70 22.45
N LYS A 70 5.19 1.90 22.31
CA LYS A 70 6.59 2.11 22.69
C LYS A 70 6.81 1.93 24.20
N LYS A 71 5.89 2.46 25.04
CA LYS A 71 5.95 2.33 26.50
C LYS A 71 5.79 0.87 26.94
N THR A 72 4.83 0.13 26.37
CA THR A 72 4.61 -1.29 26.71
C THR A 72 5.79 -2.16 26.28
N TYR A 73 6.36 -1.95 25.09
CA TYR A 73 7.57 -2.64 24.66
C TYR A 73 8.75 -2.41 25.61
N THR A 74 8.98 -1.15 26.00
CA THR A 74 10.05 -0.80 26.95
C THR A 74 9.86 -1.50 28.30
N LEU A 75 8.62 -1.56 28.80
CA LEU A 75 8.29 -2.25 30.04
C LEU A 75 8.53 -3.76 29.93
N LEU A 76 8.10 -4.38 28.82
CA LEU A 76 8.34 -5.79 28.53
C LEU A 76 9.83 -6.15 28.54
N MET A 77 10.67 -5.30 27.95
CA MET A 77 12.13 -5.50 27.95
C MET A 77 12.72 -5.42 29.36
N LYS A 78 12.21 -4.52 30.21
CA LYS A 78 12.61 -4.43 31.62
C LYS A 78 12.22 -5.69 32.40
N ILE A 79 10.98 -6.15 32.25
CA ILE A 79 10.49 -7.38 32.90
C ILE A 79 11.33 -8.58 32.47
N ARG A 80 11.58 -8.72 31.17
CA ARG A 80 12.41 -9.80 30.63
C ARG A 80 13.82 -9.77 31.22
N LYS A 81 14.42 -8.59 31.35
CA LYS A 81 15.75 -8.45 31.96
C LYS A 81 15.75 -8.89 33.42
N MET A 82 14.74 -8.46 34.19
CA MET A 82 14.60 -8.84 35.62
C MET A 82 14.33 -10.35 35.83
N GLN A 83 13.79 -11.06 34.85
CA GLN A 83 13.55 -12.51 34.93
C GLN A 83 14.79 -13.36 34.63
N HIS A 84 15.85 -12.74 34.10
CA HIS A 84 17.11 -13.40 33.75
C HIS A 84 18.29 -12.95 34.65
N GLU A 85 18.01 -12.16 35.68
CA GLU A 85 18.89 -11.86 36.83
C GLU A 85 18.49 -12.77 38.01
#